data_AF-A0A8J7DIG1-F1
#
_entry.id   AF-A0A8J7DIG1-F1
#
_cell.length_a   1.000
_cell.length_b   1.000
_cell.length_c   1.000
_cell.angle_alpha   90.00
_cell.angle_beta   90.00
_cell.angle_gamma   90.00
#
_symmetry.space_group_name_H-M   'P 1'
#
loop_
_entity.id
_entity.type
_entity.pdbx_description
1 polymer ?
#
loop_
_entity_poly.entity_id
_entity_poly.type
_entity_poly.pdbx_seq_one_letter_code
_entity_poly.pdbx_strand_id
1 'polypeptide(L)' 'MRLLLDECIDRKFAREFSGYEVKTVPQMGWAGVKNGQLLALAEAEFDVFITVDRNLSFQQ' A
#
# COMPACT_ATOMS: atom_id res chain seq x y z
N MET A 1 -7.09 -2.27 -12.12
CA MET A 1 -6.32 -2.79 -10.97
C MET A 1 -6.23 -1.70 -9.93
N ARG A 2 -6.29 -2.10 -8.67
CA ARG A 2 -6.22 -1.26 -7.47
C ARG A 2 -4.83 -1.43 -6.85
N LEU A 3 -4.11 -0.33 -6.72
CA LEU A 3 -2.77 -0.31 -6.12
C LEU A 3 -2.84 0.42 -4.78
N LEU A 4 -2.23 -0.18 -3.77
CA LEU A 4 -1.97 0.45 -2.50
C LEU A 4 -0.50 0.87 -2.45
N LEU A 5 -0.24 2.14 -2.16
CA LEU A 5 1.09 2.66 -1.88
C LEU A 5 1.27 2.84 -0.38
N ASP A 6 2.39 2.34 0.12
CA ASP A 6 2.81 2.53 1.49
C ASP A 6 3.03 4.01 1.86
N GLU A 7 2.94 4.33 3.15
CA GLU A 7 3.13 5.67 3.70
C GLU A 7 4.58 6.18 3.56
N CYS A 8 5.54 5.27 3.40
CA CYS A 8 6.93 5.58 3.12
C CYS A 8 7.18 6.04 1.67
N ILE A 9 6.19 5.92 0.78
CA ILE A 9 6.32 6.28 -0.64
C ILE A 9 5.77 7.69 -0.87
N ASP A 10 6.54 8.54 -1.55
CA ASP A 10 6.09 9.89 -1.93
C ASP A 10 4.79 9.79 -2.77
N ARG A 11 3.75 10.52 -2.37
CA ARG A 11 2.48 10.61 -3.09
C ARG A 11 2.63 10.97 -4.57
N LYS A 12 3.70 11.66 -4.96
CA LYS A 12 3.99 11.96 -6.37
C LYS A 12 4.17 10.69 -7.20
N PHE A 13 4.64 9.59 -6.60
CA PHE A 13 4.79 8.31 -7.27
C PHE A 13 3.44 7.72 -7.73
N ALA A 14 2.33 8.07 -7.06
CA ALA A 14 0.99 7.71 -7.51
C ALA A 14 0.67 8.25 -8.92
N ARG A 15 1.31 9.36 -9.34
CA ARG A 15 1.09 9.99 -10.65
C ARG A 15 1.70 9.18 -11.79
N GLU A 16 2.68 8.32 -11.51
CA GLU A 16 3.33 7.46 -12.50
C GLU A 16 2.43 6.29 -12.92
N PHE A 17 1.44 5.93 -12.09
CA PHE A 17 0.48 4.87 -12.36
C PHE A 17 -0.79 5.40 -13.04
N SER A 18 -0.62 6.09 -14.16
CA SER A 18 -1.75 6.59 -14.95
C SER A 18 -2.60 5.42 -15.46
N GLY A 19 -3.90 5.43 -15.20
CA GLY A 19 -4.83 4.38 -15.64
C GLY A 19 -5.13 3.31 -14.58
N TYR A 20 -4.55 3.42 -13.39
CA TYR A 20 -4.89 2.56 -12.25
C TYR A 20 -5.56 3.33 -11.12
N GLU A 21 -6.33 2.63 -10.30
CA GLU A 21 -6.86 3.20 -9.06
C GLU A 21 -5.79 3.09 -7.98
N VAL A 22 -5.20 4.21 -7.60
CA VAL A 22 -4.12 4.24 -6.61
C VAL A 22 -4.63 4.89 -5.33
N LYS A 23 -4.45 4.20 -4.21
CA LYS A 23 -4.65 4.75 -2.86
C LYS A 23 -3.35 4.64 -2.07
N THR A 24 -3.15 5.56 -1.15
CA THR A 24 -2.05 5.51 -0.18
C THR A 24 -2.55 5.02 1.16
N VAL A 25 -1.70 4.36 1.96
CA VAL A 25 -2.00 3.93 3.33
C VAL A 25 -2.63 5.06 4.17
N PRO A 26 -2.12 6.31 4.15
CA PRO A 26 -2.76 7.42 4.86
C PRO A 26 -4.12 7.83 4.29
N GLN A 27 -4.37 7.69 2.99
CA GLN A 27 -5.69 7.98 2.39
C GLN A 27 -6.75 6.97 2.80
N MET A 28 -6.35 5.73 3.08
CA MET A 28 -7.23 4.69 3.61
C MET A 28 -7.44 4.82 5.13
N GLY A 29 -6.73 5.76 5.79
CA GLY A 29 -6.74 5.88 7.24
C GLY A 29 -5.99 4.75 7.95
N TRP A 30 -5.08 4.06 7.25
CA TRP A 30 -4.33 2.92 7.77
C TRP A 30 -2.94 3.30 8.29
N ALA A 31 -2.66 4.59 8.42
CA ALA A 31 -1.39 5.06 8.98
C ALA A 31 -1.18 4.49 10.40
N GLY A 32 -0.03 3.86 10.65
CA GLY A 32 0.27 3.21 11.93
C GLY A 32 -0.41 1.85 12.19
N VAL A 33 -1.11 1.28 11.21
CA VAL A 33 -1.57 -0.11 11.27
C VAL A 33 -0.36 -1.05 11.23
N LYS A 34 -0.37 -2.09 12.07
CA LYS A 34 0.74 -3.07 12.10
C LYS A 34 0.84 -3.82 10.77
N ASN A 35 2.07 -4.09 10.31
CA ASN A 35 2.37 -4.75 9.03
C ASN A 35 1.49 -5.96 8.69
N GLY A 36 1.31 -6.90 9.63
CA GLY A 36 0.46 -8.09 9.38
C GLY A 36 -1.02 -7.76 9.16
N GLN A 37 -1.57 -6.76 9.85
CA GLN A 37 -2.94 -6.30 9.63
C GLN A 37 -3.04 -5.47 8.34
N LEU A 38 -2.02 -4.66 8.05
CA LEU A 38 -1.93 -3.89 6.82
C LEU A 38 -1.92 -4.80 5.59
N LEU A 39 -1.19 -5.91 5.65
CA LEU A 39 -1.18 -6.94 4.61
C LEU A 39 -2.56 -7.55 4.38
N ALA A 40 -3.25 -7.94 5.46
CA ALA A 40 -4.60 -8.50 5.33
C ALA A 40 -5.61 -7.51 4.73
N LEU A 41 -5.52 -6.23 5.12
CA LEU A 41 -6.35 -5.16 4.54
C LEU A 41 -6.01 -4.92 3.05
N ALA A 42 -4.72 -4.92 2.72
CA ALA A 42 -4.25 -4.74 1.36
C ALA A 42 -4.70 -5.90 0.45
N GLU A 43 -4.56 -7.15 0.92
CA GLU A 43 -4.98 -8.35 0.18
C GLU A 43 -6.49 -8.39 -0.07
N ALA A 44 -7.30 -7.88 0.86
CA ALA A 44 -8.75 -7.85 0.73
C ALA A 44 -9.25 -6.80 -0.30
N GLU A 45 -8.57 -5.65 -0.41
CA GLU A 45 -9.07 -4.49 -1.16
C GLU A 45 -8.23 -4.09 -2.37
N PHE A 46 -7.01 -4.61 -2.53
CA PHE A 46 -6.07 -4.18 -3.55
C PHE A 46 -5.45 -5.37 -4.29
N ASP A 47 -5.16 -5.17 -5.57
CA ASP A 47 -4.52 -6.18 -6.41
C ASP A 47 -2.99 -6.19 -6.21
N VAL A 48 -2.42 -5.03 -5.86
CA VAL A 48 -0.98 -4.84 -5.67
C VAL A 48 -0.72 -3.92 -4.49
N PHE A 49 0.14 -4.35 -3.58
CA PHE A 49 0.70 -3.50 -2.52
C PHE A 49 2.15 -3.16 -2.83
N ILE A 50 2.47 -1.86 -2.89
CA ILE A 50 3.81 -1.34 -3.15
C ILE A 50 4.33 -0.74 -1.84
N THR A 51 5.40 -1.32 -1.32
CA THR A 51 6.08 -0.88 -0.10
C THR A 51 7.60 -0.93 -0.29
N VAL A 52 8.31 -0.11 0.48
CA VAL A 52 9.78 -0.16 0.63
C VAL A 52 10.21 -0.78 1.95
N ASP A 53 9.26 -1.17 2.81
CA ASP A 53 9.53 -1.84 4.08
C ASP A 53 9.95 -3.30 3.84
N ARG A 54 11.22 -3.59 4.15
CA ARG A 54 11.80 -4.94 4.03
C ARG A 54 11.37 -5.89 5.16
N ASN A 55 10.81 -5.37 6.25
CA ASN A 55 10.28 -6.22 7.32
C ASN A 55 8.98 -6.93 6.89
N LEU A 56 8.29 -6.39 5.88
CA LEU A 56 7.05 -6.93 5.36
C LEU A 56 7.24 -8.24 4.58
N SER A 57 8.39 -8.42 3.93
CA SER A 57 8.72 -9.64 3.17
C SER A 57 8.85 -10.91 4.01
N PHE A 58 8.89 -10.81 5.34
CA PHE A 58 9.09 -11.95 6.25
C PHE A 58 7.79 -12.52 6.85
N GLN A 59 6.62 -12.01 6.46
CA GLN A 59 5.32 -12.42 7.02
C GLN A 59 4.42 -13.20 6.05
N GLN A 60 4.99 -13.85 5.03
CA GLN A 60 4.24 -14.69 4.09
C GLN A 60 4.03 -16.11 4.64
#